data_AF-A0A485A9E0-F1
#
_entry.id   AF-A0A485A9E0-F1
#
_cell.length_a   1.000
_cell.length_b   1.000
_cell.length_c   1.000
_cell.angle_alpha   90.00
_cell.angle_beta   90.00
_cell.angle_gamma   90.00
#
_symmetry.space_group_name_H-M   'P 1'
#
loop_
_entity.id
_entity.type
_entity.pdbx_description
1 polymer ?
#
loop_
_entity_poly.entity_id
_entity_poly.type
_entity_poly.pdbx_seq_one_letter_code
_entity_poly.pdbx_strand_id
1 'polypeptide(L)' 'MSKTRDWLDFDQLTADKLQDGLKPPSMYKVILVNDDYTPMEFVIDVLQKFFSYDVERAHN' A
#
# COMPACT_ATOMS: atom_id res chain seq x y z
N MET A 1 19.93 -46.54 14.27
CA MET A 1 19.75 -45.08 14.21
C MET A 1 18.27 -44.78 13.99
N SER A 2 17.62 -44.18 14.98
CA SER A 2 16.20 -43.81 14.94
C SER A 2 15.96 -42.82 13.80
N LYS A 3 15.08 -43.16 12.85
CA LYS A 3 14.52 -42.20 11.90
C LYS A 3 13.56 -41.31 12.70
N THR A 4 14.10 -40.26 13.32
CA THR A 4 13.27 -39.18 13.86
C THR A 4 12.53 -38.58 12.69
N ARG A 5 11.20 -38.71 12.75
CA ARG A 5 10.26 -38.13 11.80
C ARG A 5 10.48 -36.62 11.88
N ASP A 6 11.12 -36.07 10.87
CA ASP A 6 11.39 -34.64 10.81
C ASP A 6 10.08 -33.95 10.46
N TRP A 7 9.40 -33.49 11.50
CA TRP A 7 8.00 -33.08 11.42
C TRP A 7 7.80 -31.63 10.99
N LEU A 8 8.87 -30.87 10.68
CA LEU A 8 8.90 -29.62 9.90
C LEU A 8 10.35 -29.09 9.95
N ASP A 9 11.03 -29.02 8.80
CA ASP A 9 12.33 -28.35 8.67
C ASP A 9 12.12 -26.83 8.69
N PHE A 10 12.48 -26.20 9.80
CA PHE A 10 12.31 -24.76 10.01
C PHE A 10 13.24 -23.91 9.12
N ASP A 11 14.39 -24.42 8.73
CA ASP A 11 15.33 -23.69 7.86
C ASP A 11 14.78 -23.62 6.44
N GLN A 12 14.17 -24.70 5.96
CA GLN A 12 13.51 -24.72 4.66
C GLN A 12 12.28 -23.79 4.63
N LEU A 13 11.44 -23.81 5.68
CA LEU A 13 10.24 -22.96 5.76
C LEU A 13 10.57 -21.47 5.82
N THR A 14 11.67 -21.10 6.46
CA THR A 14 12.11 -19.70 6.53
C THR A 14 12.69 -19.25 5.20
N ALA A 15 13.43 -20.09 4.50
CA ALA A 15 13.94 -19.82 3.16
C ALA A 15 12.80 -19.57 2.14
N ASP A 16 11.76 -20.41 2.15
CA ASP A 16 10.61 -20.29 1.25
C ASP A 16 9.78 -19.02 1.56
N LYS A 17 9.57 -18.70 2.85
CA LYS A 17 8.90 -17.45 3.28
C LYS A 17 9.68 -16.20 2.91
N LEU A 18 11.01 -16.24 2.93
CA LEU A 18 11.84 -15.11 2.51
C LEU A 18 11.66 -14.82 1.03
N GLN A 19 11.57 -15.84 0.17
CA GLN A 19 11.31 -15.61 -1.25
C GLN A 19 9.93 -15.01 -1.52
N ASP A 20 8.89 -15.48 -0.82
CA ASP A 20 7.53 -14.95 -0.98
C ASP A 20 7.34 -13.57 -0.33
N GLY A 21 8.03 -13.28 0.77
CA GLY A 21 7.94 -12.02 1.52
C GLY A 21 8.64 -10.83 0.88
N LEU A 22 9.46 -11.05 -0.16
CA LEU A 22 10.17 -9.98 -0.89
C LEU A 22 9.36 -9.41 -2.06
N LYS A 23 8.14 -9.90 -2.31
CA LYS A 23 7.27 -9.31 -3.33
C LYS A 23 6.87 -7.90 -2.88
N PRO A 24 7.05 -6.87 -3.72
CA PRO A 24 6.61 -5.53 -3.37
C PRO A 24 5.09 -5.52 -3.12
N PRO A 25 4.60 -4.69 -2.19
CA PRO A 25 3.17 -4.61 -1.91
C PRO A 25 2.41 -4.13 -3.15
N SER A 26 1.17 -4.60 -3.30
CA SER A 26 0.26 -4.06 -4.30
C SER A 26 -0.04 -2.60 -3.98
N MET A 27 0.24 -1.71 -4.92
CA MET A 27 -0.08 -0.29 -4.79
C MET A 27 -1.52 -0.04 -5.22
N TYR A 28 -2.18 0.92 -4.57
CA TYR A 28 -3.55 1.34 -4.88
C TYR A 28 -3.59 2.81 -5.26
N LYS A 29 -4.47 3.14 -6.21
CA LYS A 29 -4.75 4.52 -6.58
C LYS A 29 -5.89 5.06 -5.71
N VAL A 30 -5.69 6.24 -5.15
CA VAL A 30 -6.77 7.03 -4.55
C VAL A 30 -7.25 7.99 -5.63
N ILE A 31 -8.55 7.96 -5.93
CA ILE A 31 -9.17 8.76 -6.98
C ILE A 31 -10.28 9.58 -6.33
N LEU A 32 -10.24 10.89 -6.55
CA LEU A 32 -11.36 11.78 -6.21
C LEU A 32 -12.32 11.82 -7.39
N VAL A 33 -13.62 11.70 -7.11
CA VAL A 33 -14.68 11.73 -8.12
C VAL A 33 -15.34 13.11 -8.10
N ASN A 34 -15.66 13.64 -9.27
CA ASN A 34 -16.38 14.91 -9.41
C ASN A 34 -17.85 14.78 -9.01
N ASP A 35 -18.41 15.82 -8.39
CA ASP A 35 -19.82 15.96 -8.06
C ASP A 35 -20.29 17.43 -8.13
N ASP A 36 -21.60 17.67 -8.07
CA ASP A 36 -22.19 19.00 -8.31
C ASP A 36 -22.36 19.86 -7.04
N TYR A 37 -21.98 19.36 -5.86
CA TYR A 37 -22.28 20.00 -4.57
C TYR A 37 -21.04 20.35 -3.77
N THR A 38 -19.93 19.64 -3.97
CA THR A 38 -18.69 19.89 -3.25
C THR A 38 -18.00 21.16 -3.79
N PRO A 39 -17.79 22.21 -2.96
CA PRO A 39 -17.14 23.43 -3.40
C PRO A 39 -15.68 23.18 -3.85
N MET A 40 -15.23 23.89 -4.87
CA MET A 40 -13.86 23.76 -5.39
C MET A 40 -12.80 24.08 -4.31
N GLU A 41 -13.02 25.11 -3.49
CA GLU A 41 -12.12 25.47 -2.38
C GLU A 41 -11.98 24.34 -1.35
N PHE A 42 -13.04 23.57 -1.13
CA PHE A 42 -12.99 22.42 -0.22
C PHE A 42 -12.16 21.28 -0.82
N VAL A 43 -12.27 21.03 -2.13
CA VAL A 43 -11.43 20.05 -2.83
C VAL A 43 -9.95 20.43 -2.72
N ILE A 44 -9.62 21.71 -2.90
CA ILE A 44 -8.24 22.21 -2.75
C ILE A 44 -7.73 22.00 -1.33
N ASP A 45 -8.52 22.33 -0.29
CA ASP A 45 -8.15 22.10 1.11
C ASP A 45 -7.87 20.61 1.40
N VAL A 46 -8.69 19.70 0.87
CA VAL A 46 -8.48 18.26 1.00
C VAL A 46 -7.15 17.83 0.35
N LEU A 47 -6.86 18.31 -0.86
CA LEU A 47 -5.62 17.98 -1.58
C LEU A 47 -4.38 18.50 -0.86
N GLN A 48 -4.43 19.72 -0.32
CA GLN A 48 -3.32 20.29 0.44
C GLN A 48 -3.09 19.55 1.77
N LYS A 49 -4.16 19.34 2.54
CA LYS A 49 -4.09 18.82 3.90
C LYS A 49 -3.75 17.34 3.99
N PHE A 50 -4.28 16.52 3.08
CA PHE A 50 -4.14 15.07 3.16
C PHE A 50 -3.18 14.48 2.12
N PHE A 51 -3.00 15.16 0.98
CA PHE A 51 -2.14 14.68 -0.10
C PHE A 51 -0.89 15.54 -0.33
N SER A 52 -0.69 16.57 0.51
CA SER A 52 0.51 17.44 0.49
C SER A 52 0.74 18.11 -0.86
N TYR A 53 -0.33 18.48 -1.55
CA TYR A 53 -0.23 19.29 -2.76
C TYR A 53 0.05 20.76 -2.37
N ASP A 54 0.83 21.45 -3.21
CA ASP A 54 0.87 22.91 -3.18
C ASP A 54 -0.39 23.50 -3.85
N VAL A 55 -0.58 24.81 -3.73
CA VAL A 55 -1.75 25.51 -4.29
C VAL A 55 -1.85 25.33 -5.80
N GLU A 56 -0.73 25.48 -6.51
CA GLU A 56 -0.72 25.41 -7.98
C GLU A 56 -1.10 24.01 -8.46
N ARG A 57 -0.53 22.97 -7.85
CA ARG A 57 -0.82 21.57 -8.16
C ARG A 57 -2.22 21.14 -7.77
N ALA A 58 -2.82 21.73 -6.74
CA ALA A 58 -4.20 21.44 -6.35
C ALA A 58 -5.23 22.07 -7.31
N HIS A 59 -4.86 23.14 -8.01
CA HIS A 59 -5.72 23.84 -8.98
C HIS A 59 -5.60 23.28 -10.41
N ASN A 60 -4.49 22.61 -10.74
CA ASN A 60 -4.17 22.07 -12.07
C ASN A 60 -4.54 20.60 -12.22
#